data_AF-A0A2M6VJ40-F1
#
_entry.id   AF-A0A2M6VJ40-F1
#
_cell.length_a   1.000
_cell.length_b   1.000
_cell.length_c   1.000
_cell.angle_alpha   90.00
_cell.angle_beta   90.00
_cell.angle_gamma   90.00
#
_symmetry.space_group_name_H-M   'P 1'
#
loop_
_entity.id
_entity.type
_entity.pdbx_description
1 polymer ?
#
loop_
_entity_poly.entity_id
_entity_poly.type
_entity_poly.pdbx_seq_one_letter_code
_entity_poly.pdbx_strand_id
1 'polypeptide(L)'
;MFAFSHNKPNPSSDTPVVRLVRTLGASTSEHGSENSQSRKHSAFTNFGPYRVAVGEINRFEDLVHVPFEACLNGALSLSTHLFVSVAMIQSSKVNKNAILLVAPTVTVDDINSYVEILTEHGWSLPEQGPVAWRAAPSIIMAVSQGHAGNHSAGVSLGDSGKSALWQSFVDVTQWAFDQGANDIDFAVYSHEPMSQVAFKIDGRYLQPERWRLPTDTVLQMLGIAWQRGDGGSDATFQQRIEQQCQLQIDLANNVRVRLRWSGMATDKGPVITLRLQKLGAAAVVRTLEGAGYLPWHLDVFNRALHTKGGLTTLAGTVGSGKSVTTAILMGMLPSHIKKVTFEDPVELDMPGVYQKTIIRDLVQTGEGSNSSFAAGVRALFRSALDVFMLGEIRDPEGARVARAVLESGHSVFTTTHAPSALGIFSKFVSPQVGIPVDVLATPGNIRLNVYQALLPKNCPHCALSPTDYILEFKLDSVALNEHHHYMDRFERLYQFDSNKLKLRNANGCPHCVNKDLSALTGFSGRTIACEMVEPDENICEFLLAGNHVQLFRYWRELSNNKFDNPDFTGKTAMESAIYKASCGEVDPREIELQFESFAAIEHKRGVAQRPRVHPVAVPHAKTEIAP
;
A
#
# COMPACT_ATOMS: atom_id res chain seq x y z
N MET A 1 -28.92 15.87 36.58
CA MET A 1 -28.54 16.89 37.58
C MET A 1 -27.93 18.08 36.85
N PHE A 2 -28.35 19.29 37.20
CA PHE A 2 -27.79 20.60 36.82
C PHE A 2 -27.50 20.92 35.35
N ALA A 3 -28.42 21.70 34.77
CA ALA A 3 -28.17 22.60 33.64
C ALA A 3 -28.58 24.02 34.05
N PHE A 4 -27.73 25.02 33.79
CA PHE A 4 -27.97 26.48 33.88
C PHE A 4 -26.81 27.18 33.13
N SER A 5 -26.89 28.43 32.68
CA SER A 5 -27.94 29.16 31.95
C SER A 5 -27.24 30.37 31.27
N HIS A 6 -27.85 31.00 30.25
CA HIS A 6 -27.30 32.24 29.70
C HIS A 6 -27.61 33.45 30.58
N ASN A 7 -26.68 34.41 30.64
CA ASN A 7 -27.01 35.84 30.68
C ASN A 7 -25.82 36.74 30.29
N LYS A 8 -26.14 37.87 29.63
CA LYS A 8 -25.28 39.05 29.37
C LYS A 8 -26.00 40.25 30.00
N PRO A 9 -25.30 41.29 30.50
CA PRO A 9 -25.03 42.48 29.65
C PRO A 9 -23.74 43.31 29.94
N ASN A 10 -23.11 43.81 28.86
CA ASN A 10 -22.64 45.20 28.54
C ASN A 10 -22.21 46.24 29.65
N PRO A 11 -21.43 47.31 29.30
CA PRO A 11 -20.12 47.40 28.61
C PRO A 11 -19.17 48.50 29.23
N SER A 12 -18.12 48.94 28.50
CA SER A 12 -17.11 50.02 28.82
C SER A 12 -16.00 49.67 29.84
N SER A 13 -14.78 50.23 29.81
CA SER A 13 -14.17 51.32 29.00
C SER A 13 -12.69 51.07 28.60
N ASP A 14 -12.13 52.02 27.83
CA ASP A 14 -10.69 52.38 27.69
C ASP A 14 -9.76 51.73 26.61
N THR A 15 -9.53 52.57 25.60
CA THR A 15 -8.55 52.67 24.49
C THR A 15 -7.09 52.93 24.94
N PRO A 16 -6.05 53.08 24.05
CA PRO A 16 -6.07 53.25 22.58
C PRO A 16 -5.09 52.41 21.73
N VAL A 17 -5.33 52.47 20.41
CA VAL A 17 -4.46 51.97 19.32
C VAL A 17 -3.47 53.07 18.88
N VAL A 18 -2.19 52.72 18.66
CA VAL A 18 -1.20 53.63 18.06
C VAL A 18 -1.15 53.46 16.54
N ARG A 19 -1.58 54.50 15.81
CA ARG A 19 -1.16 54.74 14.42
C ARG A 19 0.11 55.57 14.44
N LEU A 20 1.06 55.28 13.55
CA LEU A 20 2.17 56.20 13.23
C LEU A 20 2.19 56.48 11.73
N VAL A 21 2.29 57.77 11.40
CA VAL A 21 2.06 58.34 10.07
C VAL A 21 3.39 58.75 9.45
N ARG A 22 3.44 58.70 8.11
CA ARG A 22 4.54 59.21 7.26
C ARG A 22 5.01 60.61 7.69
N THR A 23 6.32 60.83 7.66
CA THR A 23 6.93 62.15 7.47
C THR A 23 7.67 62.20 6.14
N LEU A 24 7.42 63.26 5.38
CA LEU A 24 8.17 63.63 4.17
C LEU A 24 9.42 64.41 4.58
N GLY A 25 10.52 64.17 3.88
CA GLY A 25 11.72 65.01 3.91
C GLY A 25 12.34 65.02 2.52
N ALA A 26 12.50 66.21 1.94
CA ALA A 26 13.08 66.41 0.62
C ALA A 26 14.15 67.49 0.67
N SER A 27 15.32 67.21 0.09
CA SER A 27 16.32 68.21 -0.25
C SER A 27 17.21 67.70 -1.39
N THR A 28 17.26 68.47 -2.47
CA THR A 28 18.28 68.48 -3.54
C THR A 28 19.70 68.73 -2.96
N SER A 29 20.83 68.48 -3.63
CA SER A 29 21.16 68.16 -5.03
C SER A 29 22.24 67.04 -5.10
N GLU A 30 23.03 66.72 -6.14
CA GLU A 30 23.31 67.32 -7.45
C GLU A 30 23.70 66.27 -8.53
N HIS A 31 24.70 66.52 -9.39
CA HIS A 31 25.19 65.60 -10.44
C HIS A 31 26.57 65.00 -10.14
N GLY A 32 26.75 63.74 -10.54
CA GLY A 32 28.04 63.04 -10.59
C GLY A 32 27.96 61.79 -11.46
N SER A 33 28.26 61.91 -12.75
CA SER A 33 28.28 60.79 -13.68
C SER A 33 29.62 60.07 -13.63
N GLU A 34 29.66 58.81 -13.22
CA GLU A 34 30.86 57.98 -13.41
C GLU A 34 30.50 56.52 -13.74
N ASN A 35 30.75 56.15 -15.00
CA ASN A 35 30.70 54.77 -15.47
C ASN A 35 31.90 53.99 -14.90
N SER A 36 31.68 53.15 -13.90
CA SER A 36 32.57 52.02 -13.63
C SER A 36 31.82 50.77 -13.18
N GLN A 37 31.53 49.89 -14.14
CA GLN A 37 31.11 48.51 -13.85
C GLN A 37 32.33 47.73 -13.31
N SER A 38 32.60 47.82 -12.01
CA SER A 38 33.45 46.85 -11.32
C SER A 38 32.59 45.67 -10.86
N ARG A 39 33.04 44.44 -11.17
CA ARG A 39 32.39 43.21 -10.69
C ARG A 39 32.53 43.16 -9.16
N LYS A 40 31.43 43.35 -8.43
CA LYS A 40 31.38 43.04 -6.99
C LYS A 40 31.61 41.53 -6.82
N HIS A 41 32.77 41.14 -6.28
CA HIS A 41 32.95 39.77 -5.80
C HIS A 41 31.90 39.48 -4.71
N SER A 42 31.15 38.40 -4.88
CA SER A 42 30.18 37.94 -3.89
C SER A 42 30.91 37.56 -2.59
N ALA A 43 30.42 38.06 -1.45
CA ALA A 43 30.98 37.72 -0.15
C ALA A 43 30.80 36.22 0.13
N PHE A 44 31.83 35.59 0.70
CA PHE A 44 31.84 34.17 1.05
C PHE A 44 32.44 33.95 2.44
N THR A 45 32.05 32.86 3.08
CA THR A 45 32.65 32.32 4.31
C THR A 45 33.27 30.96 4.05
N ASN A 46 34.18 30.51 4.92
CA ASN A 46 34.73 29.16 4.83
C ASN A 46 33.83 28.16 5.57
N PHE A 47 33.53 27.04 4.95
CA PHE A 47 32.78 25.91 5.49
C PHE A 47 33.57 24.63 5.20
N GLY A 48 34.33 24.17 6.19
CA GLY A 48 35.42 23.22 5.94
C GLY A 48 36.49 23.84 5.01
N PRO A 49 36.98 23.11 3.99
CA PRO A 49 37.94 23.64 3.01
C PRO A 49 37.27 24.51 1.92
N TYR A 50 35.93 24.61 1.91
CA TYR A 50 35.18 25.22 0.82
C TYR A 50 34.71 26.65 1.12
N ARG A 51 34.70 27.48 0.08
CA ARG A 51 34.16 28.85 0.14
C ARG A 51 32.67 28.83 -0.21
N VAL A 52 31.81 29.17 0.74
CA VAL A 52 30.35 29.19 0.56
C VAL A 52 29.86 30.63 0.52
N ALA A 53 28.98 30.96 -0.42
CA ALA A 53 28.42 32.30 -0.54
C ALA A 53 27.66 32.72 0.73
N VAL A 54 27.77 33.99 1.12
CA VAL A 54 27.03 34.55 2.26
C VAL A 54 25.59 34.85 1.85
N GLY A 55 24.64 34.28 2.60
CA GLY A 55 23.21 34.36 2.31
C GLY A 55 22.65 33.08 1.72
N GLU A 56 21.32 32.99 1.69
CA GLU A 56 20.60 31.85 1.12
C GLU A 56 19.64 32.31 0.04
N ILE A 57 19.74 31.68 -1.13
CA ILE A 57 18.91 31.91 -2.31
C ILE A 57 17.53 31.32 -2.01
N ASN A 58 16.57 32.19 -1.71
CA ASN A 58 15.21 31.79 -1.36
C ASN A 58 14.20 32.11 -2.47
N ARG A 59 14.61 32.88 -3.49
CA ARG A 59 13.80 33.19 -4.68
C ARG A 59 14.61 32.91 -5.94
N PHE A 60 13.92 32.51 -7.00
CA PHE A 60 14.54 32.32 -8.32
C PHE A 60 15.15 33.61 -8.89
N GLU A 61 14.61 34.77 -8.52
CA GLU A 61 15.17 36.08 -8.82
C GLU A 61 16.62 36.23 -8.31
N ASP A 62 16.93 35.64 -7.15
CA ASP A 62 18.26 35.70 -6.53
C ASP A 62 19.30 34.85 -7.29
N LEU A 63 18.89 33.94 -8.18
CA LEU A 63 19.81 33.15 -9.02
C LEU A 63 20.64 34.02 -9.98
N VAL A 64 20.21 35.25 -10.26
CA VAL A 64 21.02 36.22 -11.05
C VAL A 64 22.37 36.54 -10.41
N HIS A 65 22.54 36.23 -9.12
CA HIS A 65 23.79 36.36 -8.37
C HIS A 65 24.65 35.09 -8.37
N VAL A 66 24.19 34.01 -9.00
CA VAL A 66 24.93 32.76 -9.20
C VAL A 66 25.53 32.75 -10.61
N PRO A 67 26.82 32.46 -10.80
CA PRO A 67 27.37 32.21 -12.12
C PRO A 67 26.84 30.87 -12.62
N PHE A 68 25.74 30.91 -13.37
CA PHE A 68 24.97 29.75 -13.80
C PHE A 68 24.79 29.73 -15.32
N GLU A 69 25.42 28.78 -16.01
CA GLU A 69 25.28 28.60 -17.46
C GLU A 69 24.40 27.39 -17.81
N ALA A 70 24.61 26.26 -17.13
CA ALA A 70 23.87 25.02 -17.32
C ALA A 70 23.93 24.15 -16.05
N CYS A 71 22.93 23.29 -15.83
CA CYS A 71 23.02 22.26 -14.79
C CYS A 71 23.65 20.99 -15.36
N LEU A 72 24.53 20.38 -14.57
CA LEU A 72 25.34 19.22 -14.94
C LEU A 72 24.78 17.90 -14.39
N ASN A 73 23.81 17.92 -13.47
CA ASN A 73 23.30 16.73 -12.78
C ASN A 73 23.00 15.56 -13.73
N GLY A 74 22.25 15.80 -14.82
CA GLY A 74 21.95 14.76 -15.82
C GLY A 74 23.16 14.29 -16.63
N ALA A 75 24.09 15.19 -16.97
CA ALA A 75 25.32 14.87 -17.69
C ALA A 75 26.34 14.09 -16.82
N LEU A 76 26.24 14.23 -15.50
CA LEU A 76 27.06 13.54 -14.50
C LEU A 76 26.39 12.27 -13.96
N SER A 77 25.26 11.85 -14.54
CA SER A 77 24.45 10.71 -14.09
C SER A 77 24.07 10.76 -12.60
N LEU A 78 23.94 11.97 -12.04
CA LEU A 78 23.62 12.17 -10.63
C LEU A 78 22.21 11.62 -10.36
N SER A 79 22.06 10.86 -9.28
CA SER A 79 20.77 10.25 -8.94
C SER A 79 19.71 11.31 -8.63
N THR A 80 18.53 11.18 -9.23
CA THR A 80 17.43 12.17 -9.15
C THR A 80 16.99 12.53 -7.74
N HIS A 81 17.14 11.64 -6.76
CA HIS A 81 16.82 11.93 -5.36
C HIS A 81 17.74 13.02 -4.74
N LEU A 82 18.96 13.21 -5.28
CA LEU A 82 19.87 14.27 -4.84
C LEU A 82 19.48 15.65 -5.39
N PHE A 83 18.54 15.75 -6.34
CA PHE A 83 18.18 17.01 -6.99
C PHE A 83 17.45 17.98 -6.04
N VAL A 84 16.99 17.50 -4.88
CA VAL A 84 16.46 18.33 -3.79
C VAL A 84 17.57 18.91 -2.90
N SER A 85 18.75 18.28 -2.90
CA SER A 85 19.89 18.57 -2.00
C SER A 85 21.05 19.29 -2.70
N VAL A 86 21.31 18.99 -3.98
CA VAL A 86 22.36 19.62 -4.77
C VAL A 86 22.01 19.74 -6.26
N ALA A 87 22.35 20.89 -6.83
CA ALA A 87 22.51 21.08 -8.26
C ALA A 87 23.97 21.41 -8.56
N MET A 88 24.65 20.53 -9.29
CA MET A 88 25.95 20.77 -9.89
C MET A 88 25.76 21.67 -11.11
N ILE A 89 26.46 22.81 -11.13
CA ILE A 89 26.22 23.90 -12.09
C ILE A 89 27.51 24.28 -12.79
N GLN A 90 27.49 24.40 -14.11
CA GLN A 90 28.56 25.01 -14.89
C GLN A 90 28.58 26.53 -14.65
N SER A 91 29.73 27.07 -14.23
CA SER A 91 29.90 28.50 -13.93
C SER A 91 30.43 29.34 -15.09
N SER A 92 30.95 28.71 -16.15
CA SER A 92 31.39 29.38 -17.38
C SER A 92 31.34 28.42 -18.56
N LYS A 93 30.97 28.91 -19.74
CA LYS A 93 31.02 28.15 -21.01
C LYS A 93 32.44 27.92 -21.55
N VAL A 94 33.43 28.69 -21.09
CA VAL A 94 34.79 28.68 -21.66
C VAL A 94 35.72 27.67 -20.97
N ASN A 95 35.54 27.46 -19.66
CA ASN A 95 36.32 26.51 -18.87
C ASN A 95 35.39 25.45 -18.27
N LYS A 96 35.88 24.23 -18.03
CA LYS A 96 35.16 23.18 -17.26
C LYS A 96 35.11 23.50 -15.76
N ASN A 97 34.62 24.69 -15.40
CA ASN A 97 34.47 25.09 -14.01
C ASN A 97 33.03 24.85 -13.54
N ALA A 98 32.90 24.12 -12.44
CA ALA A 98 31.63 23.80 -11.81
C ALA A 98 31.55 24.41 -10.40
N ILE A 99 30.32 24.67 -9.98
CA ILE A 99 29.93 25.12 -8.64
C ILE A 99 28.75 24.30 -8.14
N LEU A 100 28.46 24.38 -6.85
CA LEU A 100 27.37 23.64 -6.22
C LEU A 100 26.29 24.61 -5.71
N LEU A 101 25.03 24.33 -6.03
CA LEU A 101 23.88 24.95 -5.37
C LEU A 101 23.31 23.92 -4.39
N VAL A 102 23.50 24.13 -3.09
CA VAL A 102 23.27 23.13 -2.03
C VAL A 102 22.18 23.54 -1.06
N ALA A 103 21.42 22.56 -0.56
CA ALA A 103 20.40 22.79 0.47
C ALA A 103 21.05 23.21 1.80
N PRO A 104 20.36 23.95 2.69
CA PRO A 104 20.94 24.39 3.96
C PRO A 104 21.34 23.24 4.90
N THR A 105 20.74 22.06 4.71
CA THR A 105 20.99 20.82 5.44
C THR A 105 22.25 20.08 5.00
N VAL A 106 22.85 20.42 3.87
CA VAL A 106 24.03 19.75 3.31
C VAL A 106 25.27 20.00 4.18
N THR A 107 25.97 18.92 4.51
CA THR A 107 27.18 18.90 5.36
C THR A 107 28.46 19.12 4.54
N VAL A 108 29.61 19.19 5.21
CA VAL A 108 30.92 19.26 4.52
C VAL A 108 31.23 17.93 3.80
N ASP A 109 30.82 16.79 4.36
CA ASP A 109 31.09 15.46 3.79
C ASP A 109 30.23 15.18 2.54
N ASP A 110 29.01 15.69 2.52
CA ASP A 110 28.18 15.72 1.30
C ASP A 110 28.87 16.55 0.20
N ILE A 111 29.40 17.73 0.56
CA ILE A 111 30.13 18.59 -0.41
C ILE A 111 31.39 17.89 -0.92
N ASN A 112 32.17 17.22 -0.04
CA ASN A 112 33.31 16.40 -0.47
C ASN A 112 32.87 15.38 -1.55
N SER A 113 31.81 14.62 -1.28
CA SER A 113 31.24 13.62 -2.19
C SER A 113 30.81 14.21 -3.53
N TYR A 114 30.18 15.40 -3.52
CA TYR A 114 29.79 16.10 -4.74
C TYR A 114 31.00 16.65 -5.53
N VAL A 115 32.06 17.07 -4.85
CA VAL A 115 33.31 17.54 -5.48
C VAL A 115 34.12 16.39 -6.07
N GLU A 116 34.08 15.19 -5.46
CA GLU A 116 34.65 13.97 -6.04
C GLU A 116 33.97 13.62 -7.37
N ILE A 117 32.64 13.56 -7.41
CA ILE A 117 31.87 13.31 -8.64
C ILE A 117 32.21 14.31 -9.75
N LEU A 118 32.34 15.60 -9.42
CA LEU A 118 32.77 16.64 -10.37
C LEU A 118 34.18 16.36 -10.91
N THR A 119 35.13 16.07 -10.02
CA THR A 119 36.53 15.81 -10.35
C THR A 119 36.69 14.58 -11.24
N GLU A 120 36.00 13.48 -10.93
CA GLU A 120 35.99 12.24 -11.73
C GLU A 120 35.53 12.47 -13.18
N HIS A 121 34.57 13.38 -13.39
CA HIS A 121 34.06 13.76 -14.70
C HIS A 121 34.87 14.91 -15.36
N GLY A 122 36.01 15.27 -14.77
CA GLY A 122 36.95 16.26 -15.28
C GLY A 122 36.45 17.70 -15.18
N TRP A 123 35.66 18.03 -14.16
CA TRP A 123 35.28 19.40 -13.80
C TRP A 123 36.13 19.90 -12.62
N SER A 124 36.50 21.18 -12.66
CA SER A 124 37.27 21.87 -11.61
C SER A 124 36.40 22.88 -10.85
N LEU A 125 36.74 23.14 -9.58
CA LEU A 125 36.13 24.25 -8.83
C LEU A 125 36.82 25.59 -9.21
N PRO A 126 36.12 26.74 -9.13
CA PRO A 126 36.71 28.03 -9.44
C PRO A 126 37.79 28.43 -8.42
N GLU A 127 38.94 28.90 -8.91
CA GLU A 127 40.07 29.37 -8.08
C GLU A 127 39.72 30.59 -7.22
N GLN A 128 38.79 31.44 -7.66
CA GLN A 128 38.35 32.65 -6.97
C GLN A 128 36.83 32.67 -6.77
N GLY A 129 36.38 33.21 -5.63
CA GLY A 129 34.95 33.32 -5.28
C GLY A 129 34.38 32.07 -4.59
N PRO A 130 33.06 32.02 -4.37
CA PRO A 130 32.41 30.86 -3.78
C PRO A 130 32.51 29.65 -4.72
N VAL A 131 32.58 28.46 -4.13
CA VAL A 131 32.43 27.17 -4.83
C VAL A 131 31.05 26.56 -4.59
N ALA A 132 30.37 26.98 -3.52
CA ALA A 132 29.00 26.57 -3.23
C ALA A 132 28.11 27.76 -2.80
N TRP A 133 26.82 27.68 -3.12
CA TRP A 133 25.77 28.63 -2.77
C TRP A 133 24.65 27.87 -2.04
N ARG A 134 24.15 28.41 -0.92
CA ARG A 134 22.99 27.83 -0.24
C ARG A 134 21.70 28.28 -0.92
N ALA A 135 20.77 27.37 -1.15
CA ALA A 135 19.47 27.67 -1.75
C ALA A 135 18.34 26.81 -1.18
N ALA A 136 17.12 27.35 -1.23
CA ALA A 136 15.92 26.59 -0.90
C ALA A 136 15.79 25.34 -1.81
N PRO A 137 15.42 24.16 -1.27
CA PRO A 137 15.34 22.91 -2.05
C PRO A 137 14.49 22.99 -3.33
N SER A 138 13.43 23.80 -3.34
CA SER A 138 12.60 24.06 -4.52
C SER A 138 13.36 24.69 -5.70
N ILE A 139 14.35 25.54 -5.40
CA ILE A 139 15.19 26.21 -6.40
C ILE A 139 16.24 25.23 -6.92
N ILE A 140 16.86 24.46 -6.02
CA ILE A 140 17.82 23.41 -6.38
C ILE A 140 17.18 22.40 -7.33
N MET A 141 15.96 21.97 -7.02
CA MET A 141 15.24 20.98 -7.81
C MET A 141 14.86 21.49 -9.20
N ALA A 142 14.40 22.75 -9.31
CA ALA A 142 14.11 23.37 -10.60
C ALA A 142 15.39 23.62 -11.44
N VAL A 143 16.50 24.01 -10.81
CA VAL A 143 17.81 24.11 -11.50
C VAL A 143 18.28 22.73 -11.97
N SER A 144 18.17 21.71 -11.12
CA SER A 144 18.56 20.33 -11.41
C SER A 144 17.79 19.71 -12.58
N GLN A 145 16.52 20.10 -12.75
CA GLN A 145 15.67 19.68 -13.85
C GLN A 145 15.78 20.57 -15.11
N GLY A 146 16.62 21.61 -15.09
CA GLY A 146 16.78 22.55 -16.22
C GLY A 146 15.63 23.55 -16.40
N HIS A 147 14.74 23.68 -15.41
CA HIS A 147 13.59 24.60 -15.42
C HIS A 147 13.94 26.05 -15.05
N ALA A 148 15.21 26.32 -14.69
CA ALA A 148 15.76 27.65 -14.48
C ALA A 148 17.08 27.79 -15.24
N GLY A 149 17.38 28.98 -15.76
CA GLY A 149 18.64 29.30 -16.45
C GLY A 149 18.83 30.81 -16.59
N ASN A 150 20.05 31.28 -16.83
CA ASN A 150 20.39 32.73 -16.82
C ASN A 150 19.70 33.60 -17.89
N HIS A 151 18.90 33.00 -18.79
CA HIS A 151 18.14 33.71 -19.83
C HIS A 151 16.63 33.49 -19.76
N SER A 152 16.08 32.79 -18.76
CA SER A 152 14.63 32.64 -18.59
C SER A 152 13.96 33.81 -17.87
N ALA A 153 14.30 35.05 -18.27
CA ALA A 153 13.65 36.28 -17.83
C ALA A 153 12.28 36.43 -18.52
N GLY A 154 11.30 35.62 -18.11
CA GLY A 154 9.95 35.64 -18.69
C GLY A 154 9.02 34.48 -18.34
N VAL A 155 9.48 33.45 -17.61
CA VAL A 155 8.59 32.37 -17.15
C VAL A 155 7.86 32.82 -15.88
N SER A 156 6.54 32.66 -15.84
CA SER A 156 5.73 32.91 -14.64
C SER A 156 6.21 32.04 -13.48
N LEU A 157 6.79 32.68 -12.46
CA LEU A 157 7.59 32.05 -11.39
C LEU A 157 6.81 31.08 -10.47
N GLY A 158 5.48 31.02 -10.58
CA GLY A 158 4.64 30.12 -9.79
C GLY A 158 4.50 28.71 -10.37
N ASP A 159 4.61 28.52 -11.69
CA ASP A 159 4.29 27.24 -12.34
C ASP A 159 5.49 26.30 -12.46
N SER A 160 6.71 26.81 -12.63
CA SER A 160 7.91 25.97 -12.75
C SER A 160 8.19 25.16 -11.47
N GLY A 161 8.09 25.81 -10.30
CA GLY A 161 8.24 25.14 -9.00
C GLY A 161 7.13 24.11 -8.72
N LYS A 162 5.88 24.43 -9.08
CA LYS A 162 4.75 23.48 -8.99
C LYS A 162 4.92 22.29 -9.94
N SER A 163 5.44 22.53 -11.14
CA SER A 163 5.76 21.48 -12.12
C SER A 163 6.85 20.55 -11.58
N ALA A 164 7.92 21.09 -11.01
CA ALA A 164 9.01 20.31 -10.43
C ALA A 164 8.55 19.42 -9.24
N LEU A 165 7.78 19.99 -8.31
CA LEU A 165 7.20 19.25 -7.17
C LEU A 165 6.19 18.19 -7.62
N TRP A 166 5.37 18.48 -8.62
CA TRP A 166 4.51 17.48 -9.25
C TRP A 166 5.33 16.35 -9.87
N GLN A 167 6.41 16.67 -10.59
CA GLN A 167 7.26 15.65 -11.18
C GLN A 167 7.90 14.75 -10.12
N SER A 168 8.37 15.29 -8.99
CA SER A 168 8.87 14.48 -7.87
C SER A 168 7.80 13.52 -7.30
N PHE A 169 6.53 13.95 -7.28
CA PHE A 169 5.41 13.09 -6.86
C PHE A 169 5.12 11.99 -7.89
N VAL A 170 5.22 12.31 -9.19
CA VAL A 170 5.17 11.33 -10.28
C VAL A 170 6.35 10.35 -10.20
N ASP A 171 7.57 10.81 -9.90
CA ASP A 171 8.77 9.97 -9.79
C ASP A 171 8.67 8.95 -8.64
N VAL A 172 8.15 9.37 -7.48
CA VAL A 172 7.80 8.45 -6.37
C VAL A 172 6.77 7.42 -6.83
N THR A 173 5.75 7.85 -7.56
CA THR A 173 4.68 6.97 -8.07
C THR A 173 5.19 6.00 -9.14
N GLN A 174 6.09 6.46 -10.02
CA GLN A 174 6.75 5.67 -11.06
C GLN A 174 7.59 4.57 -10.43
N TRP A 175 8.49 4.92 -9.50
CA TRP A 175 9.32 3.93 -8.81
C TRP A 175 8.45 2.93 -8.03
N ALA A 176 7.38 3.38 -7.36
CA ALA A 176 6.43 2.50 -6.69
C ALA A 176 5.77 1.51 -7.66
N PHE A 177 5.34 1.98 -8.84
CA PHE A 177 4.77 1.13 -9.89
C PHE A 177 5.79 0.09 -10.38
N ASP A 178 7.04 0.52 -10.64
CA ASP A 178 8.11 -0.32 -11.18
C ASP A 178 8.55 -1.40 -10.18
N GLN A 179 8.56 -1.09 -8.87
CA GLN A 179 8.78 -2.08 -7.80
C GLN A 179 7.53 -2.93 -7.49
N GLY A 180 6.38 -2.71 -8.16
CA GLY A 180 5.16 -3.47 -7.95
C GLY A 180 4.42 -3.18 -6.63
N ALA A 181 4.56 -1.97 -6.09
CA ALA A 181 3.88 -1.54 -4.88
C ALA A 181 2.35 -1.58 -5.02
N ASN A 182 1.68 -1.96 -3.92
CA ASN A 182 0.23 -1.88 -3.77
C ASN A 182 -0.20 -0.53 -3.17
N ASP A 183 0.61 0.01 -2.24
CA ASP A 183 0.35 1.27 -1.54
C ASP A 183 1.65 2.09 -1.42
N ILE A 184 1.50 3.43 -1.46
CA ILE A 184 2.54 4.42 -1.17
C ILE A 184 2.09 5.23 0.05
N ASP A 185 2.86 5.25 1.13
CA ASP A 185 2.57 5.99 2.35
C ASP A 185 3.54 7.14 2.50
N PHE A 186 3.08 8.38 2.34
CA PHE A 186 3.84 9.56 2.75
C PHE A 186 3.63 9.77 4.25
N ALA A 187 4.56 9.25 5.06
CA ALA A 187 4.58 9.43 6.51
C ALA A 187 5.26 10.75 6.86
N VAL A 188 4.46 11.80 7.07
CA VAL A 188 4.95 13.14 7.36
C VAL A 188 5.27 13.28 8.84
N TYR A 189 6.48 13.74 9.15
CA TYR A 189 6.93 14.09 10.48
C TYR A 189 7.00 15.62 10.58
N SER A 190 5.87 16.28 10.85
CA SER A 190 5.68 17.74 10.82
C SER A 190 6.57 18.54 11.79
N HIS A 191 7.31 17.87 12.68
CA HIS A 191 8.26 18.46 13.63
C HIS A 191 9.70 18.00 13.41
N GLU A 192 9.98 17.17 12.40
CA GLU A 192 11.31 16.70 12.03
C GLU A 192 11.70 17.27 10.65
N PRO A 193 12.99 17.51 10.37
CA PRO A 193 13.42 18.09 9.09
C PRO A 193 13.19 17.16 7.88
N MET A 194 13.09 15.86 8.13
CA MET A 194 12.92 14.82 7.12
C MET A 194 11.67 13.98 7.42
N SER A 195 10.94 13.63 6.37
CA SER A 195 9.79 12.71 6.36
C SER A 195 10.12 11.48 5.52
N GLN A 196 9.37 10.39 5.70
CA GLN A 196 9.61 9.12 5.00
C GLN A 196 8.48 8.83 4.02
N VAL A 197 8.82 8.45 2.77
CA VAL A 197 7.88 7.71 1.92
C VAL A 197 8.13 6.21 2.09
N ALA A 198 7.09 5.50 2.49
CA ALA A 198 7.07 4.06 2.68
C ALA A 198 6.20 3.39 1.61
N PHE A 199 6.38 2.08 1.41
CA PHE A 199 5.70 1.35 0.34
C PHE A 199 5.24 -0.01 0.83
N LYS A 200 4.03 -0.43 0.43
CA LYS A 200 3.54 -1.80 0.63
C LYS A 200 3.86 -2.63 -0.60
N ILE A 201 4.97 -3.36 -0.57
CA ILE A 201 5.48 -4.17 -1.70
C ILE A 201 5.51 -5.63 -1.28
N ASP A 202 4.88 -6.50 -2.07
CA ASP A 202 4.75 -7.95 -1.81
C ASP A 202 4.38 -8.33 -0.37
N GLY A 203 3.47 -7.55 0.23
CA GLY A 203 2.96 -7.75 1.60
C GLY A 203 3.83 -7.12 2.69
N ARG A 204 5.05 -6.67 2.39
CA ARG A 204 5.95 -6.02 3.34
C ARG A 204 5.80 -4.50 3.31
N TYR A 205 5.89 -3.87 4.49
CA TYR A 205 5.95 -2.42 4.61
C TYR A 205 7.42 -2.01 4.64
N LEU A 206 7.85 -1.26 3.62
CA LEU A 206 9.25 -0.99 3.35
C LEU A 206 9.50 0.53 3.40
N GLN A 207 10.61 0.93 4.03
CA GLN A 207 11.04 2.32 4.18
C GLN A 207 12.45 2.45 3.57
N PRO A 208 12.58 2.65 2.24
CA PRO A 208 13.88 2.74 1.59
C PRO A 208 14.50 4.11 1.89
N GLU A 209 15.78 4.15 2.28
CA GLU A 209 16.46 5.40 2.66
C GLU A 209 16.45 6.45 1.52
N ARG A 210 16.48 5.98 0.26
CA ARG A 210 16.33 6.82 -0.95
C ARG A 210 15.07 7.70 -0.95
N TRP A 211 14.04 7.30 -0.23
CA TRP A 211 12.75 8.00 -0.14
C TRP A 211 12.53 8.71 1.19
N ARG A 212 13.62 9.03 1.88
CA ARG A 212 13.65 9.99 2.98
C ARG A 212 13.84 11.40 2.39
N LEU A 213 12.83 12.24 2.51
CA LEU A 213 12.73 13.54 1.83
C LEU A 213 12.52 14.68 2.83
N PRO A 214 12.93 15.93 2.53
CA PRO A 214 12.65 17.06 3.42
C PRO A 214 11.15 17.24 3.66
N THR A 215 10.75 17.45 4.92
CA THR A 215 9.34 17.49 5.34
C THR A 215 8.53 18.55 4.59
N ASP A 216 9.09 19.75 4.39
CA ASP A 216 8.44 20.83 3.63
C ASP A 216 8.24 20.47 2.15
N THR A 217 9.16 19.71 1.56
CA THR A 217 9.04 19.23 0.17
C THR A 217 7.89 18.23 0.06
N VAL A 218 7.80 17.27 0.99
CA VAL A 218 6.69 16.29 1.02
C VAL A 218 5.35 17.00 1.19
N LEU A 219 5.24 17.95 2.12
CA LEU A 219 4.00 18.71 2.33
C LEU A 219 3.57 19.52 1.09
N GLN A 220 4.52 20.12 0.37
CA GLN A 220 4.23 20.85 -0.87
C GLN A 220 3.84 19.91 -2.02
N MET A 221 4.51 18.76 -2.17
CA MET A 221 4.14 17.71 -3.13
C MET A 221 2.70 17.23 -2.90
N LEU A 222 2.35 16.92 -1.65
CA LEU A 222 1.00 16.50 -1.25
C LEU A 222 -0.04 17.59 -1.51
N GLY A 223 0.27 18.86 -1.20
CA GLY A 223 -0.64 19.98 -1.49
C GLY A 223 -0.93 20.17 -2.99
N ILE A 224 0.07 19.99 -3.85
CA ILE A 224 -0.10 20.05 -5.32
C ILE A 224 -0.85 18.83 -5.84
N ALA A 225 -0.56 17.64 -5.30
CA ALA A 225 -1.26 16.42 -5.67
C ALA A 225 -2.75 16.50 -5.31
N TRP A 226 -3.10 17.00 -4.11
CA TRP A 226 -4.49 17.24 -3.71
C TRP A 226 -5.23 18.16 -4.68
N GLN A 227 -4.60 19.26 -5.13
CA GLN A 227 -5.17 20.20 -6.11
C GLN A 227 -5.43 19.57 -7.50
N ARG A 228 -4.85 18.41 -7.79
CA ARG A 228 -5.08 17.62 -9.02
C ARG A 228 -5.98 16.40 -8.78
N GLY A 229 -6.43 16.18 -7.54
CA GLY A 229 -7.38 15.15 -7.19
C GLY A 229 -8.81 15.55 -7.53
N ASP A 230 -9.62 14.54 -7.84
CA ASP A 230 -11.07 14.65 -8.05
C ASP A 230 -11.80 13.91 -6.92
N GLY A 231 -13.07 14.27 -6.69
CA GLY A 231 -13.89 13.73 -5.60
C GLY A 231 -13.33 14.00 -4.21
N GLY A 232 -12.59 15.11 -4.02
CA GLY A 232 -11.98 15.48 -2.74
C GLY A 232 -13.01 15.84 -1.67
N SER A 233 -12.77 15.39 -0.44
CA SER A 233 -13.62 15.70 0.72
C SER A 233 -13.54 17.15 1.22
N ASP A 234 -12.58 17.94 0.72
CA ASP A 234 -12.37 19.36 1.03
C ASP A 234 -11.71 20.06 -0.17
N ALA A 235 -11.82 21.38 -0.27
CA ALA A 235 -11.16 22.16 -1.33
C ALA A 235 -9.62 22.24 -1.18
N THR A 236 -9.08 21.95 0.02
CA THR A 236 -7.68 22.15 0.36
C THR A 236 -7.10 20.97 1.14
N PHE A 237 -5.80 20.69 0.94
CA PHE A 237 -5.09 19.71 1.76
C PHE A 237 -4.87 20.25 3.17
N GLN A 238 -5.34 19.51 4.18
CA GLN A 238 -5.31 19.90 5.58
C GLN A 238 -4.74 18.76 6.43
N GLN A 239 -3.56 18.99 7.01
CA GLN A 239 -2.77 17.97 7.74
C GLN A 239 -3.42 17.40 9.01
N ARG A 240 -4.49 18.02 9.52
CA ARG A 240 -5.08 17.74 10.86
C ARG A 240 -6.47 17.13 10.82
N ILE A 241 -6.95 16.75 9.64
CA ILE A 241 -8.26 16.11 9.45
C ILE A 241 -8.11 14.92 8.50
N GLU A 242 -9.03 13.97 8.63
CA GLU A 242 -9.14 12.83 7.71
C GLU A 242 -9.60 13.33 6.33
N GLN A 243 -8.89 12.94 5.26
CA GLN A 243 -9.17 13.42 3.91
C GLN A 243 -9.07 12.31 2.85
N GLN A 244 -9.97 12.33 1.86
CA GLN A 244 -9.99 11.36 0.77
C GLN A 244 -10.23 12.05 -0.57
N CYS A 245 -9.59 11.54 -1.62
CA CYS A 245 -9.79 11.92 -3.02
C CYS A 245 -9.29 10.81 -3.96
N GLN A 246 -9.40 11.00 -5.28
CA GLN A 246 -8.77 10.13 -6.28
C GLN A 246 -7.95 10.96 -7.26
N LEU A 247 -6.77 10.48 -7.64
CA LEU A 247 -5.94 11.07 -8.68
C LEU A 247 -5.81 10.09 -9.84
N GLN A 248 -5.74 10.59 -11.08
CA GLN A 248 -5.26 9.81 -12.22
C GLN A 248 -3.95 10.40 -12.71
N ILE A 249 -2.98 9.52 -12.95
CA ILE A 249 -1.61 9.91 -13.32
C ILE A 249 -1.18 9.06 -14.51
N ASP A 250 -0.65 9.74 -15.52
CA ASP A 250 0.06 9.09 -16.62
C ASP A 250 1.54 8.95 -16.23
N LEU A 251 2.00 7.71 -16.18
CA LEU A 251 3.36 7.29 -15.93
C LEU A 251 4.10 7.04 -17.26
N ALA A 252 5.40 6.73 -17.18
CA ALA A 252 6.18 6.34 -18.35
C ALA A 252 5.59 5.13 -19.08
N ASN A 253 5.97 4.94 -20.34
CA ASN A 253 5.52 3.84 -21.20
C ASN A 253 3.99 3.80 -21.42
N ASN A 254 3.31 4.96 -21.38
CA ASN A 254 1.85 5.11 -21.51
C ASN A 254 1.03 4.31 -20.48
N VAL A 255 1.62 4.06 -19.30
CA VAL A 255 0.91 3.42 -18.19
C VAL A 255 0.06 4.47 -17.47
N ARG A 256 -1.27 4.28 -17.45
CA ARG A 256 -2.14 5.10 -16.61
C ARG A 256 -2.44 4.39 -15.29
N VAL A 257 -2.30 5.12 -14.18
CA VAL A 257 -2.68 4.65 -12.84
C VAL A 257 -3.73 5.56 -12.23
N ARG A 258 -4.57 4.98 -11.36
CA ARG A 258 -5.39 5.72 -10.40
C ARG A 258 -4.79 5.55 -9.02
N LEU A 259 -4.61 6.65 -8.30
CA LEU A 259 -4.25 6.63 -6.89
C LEU A 259 -5.49 6.95 -6.07
N ARG A 260 -5.87 6.05 -5.15
CA ARG A 260 -6.91 6.35 -4.15
C ARG A 260 -6.24 6.90 -2.90
N TRP A 261 -6.50 8.16 -2.60
CA TRP A 261 -5.93 8.89 -1.46
C TRP A 261 -6.73 8.63 -0.19
N SER A 262 -6.03 8.28 0.89
CA SER A 262 -6.53 8.26 2.25
C SER A 262 -5.51 8.94 3.16
N GLY A 263 -5.80 10.16 3.58
CA GLY A 263 -4.99 10.93 4.51
C GLY A 263 -5.50 10.76 5.94
N MET A 264 -4.65 10.24 6.82
CA MET A 264 -4.92 10.04 8.24
C MET A 264 -4.10 11.03 9.06
N ALA A 265 -4.76 11.78 9.95
CA ALA A 265 -4.10 12.68 10.87
C ALA A 265 -3.49 11.90 12.06
N THR A 266 -2.20 12.15 12.36
CA THR A 266 -1.52 11.55 13.52
C THR A 266 -0.77 12.62 14.32
N ASP A 267 -0.44 12.32 15.58
CA ASP A 267 0.24 13.25 16.49
C ASP A 267 1.57 13.79 15.96
N LYS A 268 2.26 13.03 15.08
CA LYS A 268 3.53 13.45 14.46
C LYS A 268 3.38 14.21 13.15
N GLY A 269 2.17 14.24 12.57
CA GLY A 269 1.90 14.69 11.21
C GLY A 269 1.03 13.68 10.45
N PRO A 270 0.52 14.03 9.26
CA PRO A 270 -0.37 13.16 8.50
C PRO A 270 0.38 11.99 7.86
N VAL A 271 -0.27 10.84 7.79
CA VAL A 271 0.13 9.72 6.92
C VAL A 271 -0.82 9.71 5.72
N ILE A 272 -0.28 9.93 4.52
CA ILE A 272 -1.07 9.89 3.28
C ILE A 272 -0.81 8.57 2.56
N THR A 273 -1.77 7.65 2.64
CA THR A 273 -1.77 6.39 1.90
C THR A 273 -2.39 6.59 0.53
N LEU A 274 -1.65 6.27 -0.51
CA LEU A 274 -2.08 6.24 -1.91
C LEU A 274 -2.10 4.78 -2.39
N ARG A 275 -3.30 4.20 -2.52
CA ARG A 275 -3.45 2.86 -3.12
C ARG A 275 -3.31 2.95 -4.63
N LEU A 276 -2.34 2.24 -5.20
CA LEU A 276 -2.04 2.25 -6.63
C LEU A 276 -2.91 1.23 -7.37
N GLN A 277 -3.74 1.71 -8.29
CA GLN A 277 -4.58 0.92 -9.19
C GLN A 277 -4.10 1.08 -10.64
N LYS A 278 -3.88 -0.03 -11.34
CA LYS A 278 -3.50 -0.02 -12.77
C LYS A 278 -4.76 0.14 -13.63
N LEU A 279 -4.72 1.00 -14.65
CA LEU A 279 -5.85 1.18 -15.58
C LEU A 279 -5.53 0.65 -16.99
N GLY A 280 -6.57 0.31 -17.76
CA GLY A 280 -6.47 -0.09 -19.15
C GLY A 280 -5.62 -1.34 -19.36
N ALA A 281 -4.82 -1.37 -20.44
CA ALA A 281 -4.01 -2.54 -20.82
C ALA A 281 -2.98 -2.99 -19.78
N ALA A 282 -2.65 -2.17 -18.77
CA ALA A 282 -1.78 -2.55 -17.66
C ALA A 282 -2.49 -3.40 -16.58
N ALA A 283 -3.83 -3.49 -16.63
CA ALA A 283 -4.66 -4.28 -15.71
C ALA A 283 -4.90 -5.72 -16.21
N VAL A 284 -3.87 -6.37 -16.76
CA VAL A 284 -3.99 -7.73 -17.33
C VAL A 284 -4.44 -8.73 -16.27
N VAL A 285 -5.58 -9.38 -16.53
CA VAL A 285 -6.13 -10.48 -15.74
C VAL A 285 -5.15 -11.66 -15.77
N ARG A 286 -4.73 -12.14 -14.59
CA ARG A 286 -3.82 -13.29 -14.45
C ARG A 286 -4.59 -14.61 -14.62
N THR A 287 -3.92 -15.73 -14.80
CA THR A 287 -4.57 -17.04 -14.65
C THR A 287 -4.64 -17.43 -13.16
N LEU A 288 -5.54 -18.37 -12.79
CA LEU A 288 -5.63 -18.87 -11.42
C LEU A 288 -4.32 -19.59 -11.01
N GLU A 289 -3.76 -20.35 -11.94
CA GLU A 289 -2.47 -21.04 -11.84
C GLU A 289 -1.33 -20.04 -11.64
N GLY A 290 -1.34 -18.92 -12.38
CA GLY A 290 -0.38 -17.82 -12.24
C GLY A 290 -0.51 -17.06 -10.92
N ALA A 291 -1.66 -17.13 -10.25
CA ALA A 291 -1.86 -16.66 -8.87
C ALA A 291 -1.43 -17.70 -7.81
N GLY A 292 -1.17 -18.95 -8.23
CA GLY A 292 -0.75 -20.04 -7.35
C GLY A 292 -1.85 -21.02 -6.96
N TYR A 293 -3.03 -20.98 -7.57
CA TYR A 293 -3.97 -22.10 -7.41
C TYR A 293 -3.38 -23.39 -8.01
N LEU A 294 -3.76 -24.53 -7.42
CA LEU A 294 -3.24 -25.86 -7.74
C LEU A 294 -4.36 -26.65 -8.44
N PRO A 295 -4.07 -27.73 -9.20
CA PRO A 295 -5.09 -28.44 -9.99
C PRO A 295 -6.38 -28.76 -9.23
N TRP A 296 -6.27 -29.29 -8.01
CA TRP A 296 -7.41 -29.55 -7.12
C TRP A 296 -8.28 -28.29 -6.86
N HIS A 297 -7.66 -27.13 -6.65
CA HIS A 297 -8.36 -25.85 -6.47
C HIS A 297 -9.06 -25.38 -7.77
N LEU A 298 -8.45 -25.64 -8.93
CA LEU A 298 -9.05 -25.34 -10.23
C LEU A 298 -10.29 -26.22 -10.46
N ASP A 299 -10.23 -27.50 -10.09
CA ASP A 299 -11.36 -28.42 -10.20
C ASP A 299 -12.54 -28.00 -9.33
N VAL A 300 -12.29 -27.52 -8.10
CA VAL A 300 -13.32 -26.91 -7.24
C VAL A 300 -13.94 -25.67 -7.90
N PHE A 301 -13.12 -24.74 -8.40
CA PHE A 301 -13.64 -23.56 -9.10
C PHE A 301 -14.43 -23.95 -10.35
N ASN A 302 -13.96 -24.92 -11.13
CA ASN A 302 -14.65 -25.41 -12.32
C ASN A 302 -16.04 -25.98 -11.97
N ARG A 303 -16.16 -26.79 -10.90
CA ARG A 303 -17.48 -27.25 -10.41
C ARG A 303 -18.38 -26.08 -10.01
N ALA A 304 -17.85 -25.12 -9.26
CA ALA A 304 -18.60 -23.94 -8.82
C ALA A 304 -19.10 -23.09 -10.01
N LEU A 305 -18.25 -22.84 -11.01
CA LEU A 305 -18.56 -22.05 -12.20
C LEU A 305 -19.57 -22.74 -13.15
N HIS A 306 -19.56 -24.07 -13.24
CA HIS A 306 -20.50 -24.82 -14.08
C HIS A 306 -21.86 -25.07 -13.42
N THR A 307 -22.03 -24.74 -12.14
CA THR A 307 -23.31 -24.93 -11.45
C THR A 307 -24.14 -23.65 -11.47
N LYS A 308 -25.42 -23.77 -11.86
CA LYS A 308 -26.37 -22.64 -11.84
C LYS A 308 -26.76 -22.30 -10.40
N GLY A 309 -26.75 -21.01 -10.08
CA GLY A 309 -27.20 -20.49 -8.81
C GLY A 309 -26.26 -20.78 -7.64
N GLY A 310 -26.43 -19.98 -6.59
CA GLY A 310 -25.66 -20.08 -5.36
C GLY A 310 -24.62 -18.95 -5.22
N LEU A 311 -24.20 -18.74 -3.98
CA LEU A 311 -23.24 -17.73 -3.57
C LEU A 311 -21.83 -18.33 -3.51
N THR A 312 -20.91 -17.75 -4.26
CA THR A 312 -19.47 -17.99 -4.18
C THR A 312 -18.81 -16.82 -3.46
N THR A 313 -18.20 -17.07 -2.30
CA THR A 313 -17.60 -16.03 -1.46
C THR A 313 -16.10 -16.24 -1.32
N LEU A 314 -15.33 -15.16 -1.52
CA LEU A 314 -13.90 -15.12 -1.29
C LEU A 314 -13.59 -14.29 -0.03
N ALA A 315 -12.82 -14.85 0.89
CA ALA A 315 -12.42 -14.24 2.15
C ALA A 315 -10.91 -14.18 2.32
N GLY A 316 -10.47 -13.35 3.27
CA GLY A 316 -9.06 -13.06 3.53
C GLY A 316 -8.85 -11.60 3.94
N THR A 317 -7.63 -11.29 4.37
CA THR A 317 -7.23 -9.93 4.79
C THR A 317 -7.19 -8.94 3.61
N VAL A 318 -6.91 -7.66 3.89
CA VAL A 318 -6.65 -6.66 2.85
C VAL A 318 -5.39 -7.06 2.09
N GLY A 319 -5.41 -6.98 0.75
CA GLY A 319 -4.27 -7.35 -0.08
C GLY A 319 -4.09 -8.86 -0.32
N SER A 320 -4.98 -9.74 0.16
CA SER A 320 -4.87 -11.19 -0.05
C SER A 320 -5.23 -11.68 -1.47
N GLY A 321 -5.58 -10.77 -2.39
CA GLY A 321 -5.84 -11.09 -3.80
C GLY A 321 -7.30 -11.36 -4.18
N LYS A 322 -8.27 -11.21 -3.27
CA LYS A 322 -9.70 -11.54 -3.50
C LYS A 322 -10.31 -10.94 -4.76
N SER A 323 -10.14 -9.63 -4.98
CA SER A 323 -10.68 -8.91 -6.16
C SER A 323 -10.09 -9.47 -7.46
N VAL A 324 -8.79 -9.81 -7.44
CA VAL A 324 -8.09 -10.42 -8.58
C VAL A 324 -8.67 -11.80 -8.87
N THR A 325 -8.75 -12.70 -7.88
CA THR A 325 -9.36 -14.02 -8.09
C THR A 325 -10.79 -13.90 -8.62
N THR A 326 -11.61 -13.01 -8.05
CA THR A 326 -12.99 -12.80 -8.48
C THR A 326 -13.07 -12.32 -9.93
N ALA A 327 -12.20 -11.39 -10.34
CA ALA A 327 -12.14 -10.93 -11.73
C ALA A 327 -11.74 -12.05 -12.71
N ILE A 328 -10.82 -12.94 -12.31
CA ILE A 328 -10.46 -14.12 -13.11
C ILE A 328 -11.65 -15.05 -13.28
N LEU A 329 -12.37 -15.37 -12.19
CA LEU A 329 -13.58 -16.20 -12.22
C LEU A 329 -14.68 -15.59 -13.10
N MET A 330 -14.89 -14.28 -13.03
CA MET A 330 -15.83 -13.55 -13.90
C MET A 330 -15.41 -13.57 -15.38
N GLY A 331 -14.11 -13.64 -15.66
CA GLY A 331 -13.54 -13.83 -17.00
C GLY A 331 -13.70 -15.26 -17.53
N MET A 332 -13.61 -16.28 -16.66
CA MET A 332 -13.80 -17.70 -17.01
C MET A 332 -15.25 -18.06 -17.34
N LEU A 333 -16.22 -17.31 -16.80
CA LEU A 333 -17.63 -17.46 -17.14
C LEU A 333 -17.91 -17.16 -18.63
N PRO A 334 -18.81 -17.90 -19.30
CA PRO A 334 -19.08 -17.77 -20.73
C PRO A 334 -19.31 -16.32 -21.21
N SER A 335 -18.93 -16.03 -22.45
CA SER A 335 -19.11 -14.71 -23.07
C SER A 335 -20.56 -14.40 -23.48
N HIS A 336 -21.42 -15.42 -23.57
CA HIS A 336 -22.82 -15.29 -24.00
C HIS A 336 -23.82 -15.05 -22.86
N ILE A 337 -23.34 -14.93 -21.60
CA ILE A 337 -24.17 -14.65 -20.43
C ILE A 337 -23.93 -13.22 -19.91
N LYS A 338 -24.97 -12.58 -19.39
CA LYS A 338 -24.93 -11.22 -18.89
C LYS A 338 -24.37 -11.16 -17.47
N LYS A 339 -23.16 -10.63 -17.38
CA LYS A 339 -22.40 -10.44 -16.14
C LYS A 339 -22.51 -9.00 -15.67
N VAL A 340 -22.89 -8.76 -14.40
CA VAL A 340 -23.04 -7.41 -13.82
C VAL A 340 -22.29 -7.31 -12.49
N THR A 341 -21.49 -6.26 -12.27
CA THR A 341 -20.82 -6.02 -10.97
C THR A 341 -21.24 -4.71 -10.31
N PHE A 342 -21.37 -4.73 -8.98
CA PHE A 342 -21.56 -3.57 -8.12
C PHE A 342 -20.36 -3.44 -7.16
N GLU A 343 -19.50 -2.43 -7.34
CA GLU A 343 -18.19 -2.29 -6.67
C GLU A 343 -18.03 -0.91 -5.99
N ASP A 344 -17.13 -0.76 -5.01
CA ASP A 344 -16.96 0.47 -4.19
C ASP A 344 -15.47 0.86 -4.06
N PRO A 345 -14.85 1.47 -5.10
CA PRO A 345 -15.29 1.58 -6.49
C PRO A 345 -14.80 0.37 -7.33
N VAL A 346 -15.03 0.38 -8.64
CA VAL A 346 -14.43 -0.58 -9.58
C VAL A 346 -12.89 -0.58 -9.50
N GLU A 347 -12.29 -1.73 -9.20
CA GLU A 347 -10.83 -1.89 -9.03
C GLU A 347 -10.10 -2.40 -10.28
N LEU A 348 -10.73 -3.27 -11.06
CA LEU A 348 -10.17 -3.95 -12.23
C LEU A 348 -11.15 -3.87 -13.40
N ASP A 349 -10.66 -3.58 -14.60
CA ASP A 349 -11.47 -3.64 -15.82
C ASP A 349 -11.71 -5.10 -16.22
N MET A 350 -12.98 -5.49 -16.40
CA MET A 350 -13.40 -6.85 -16.70
C MET A 350 -14.10 -6.90 -18.07
N PRO A 351 -13.39 -7.30 -19.15
CA PRO A 351 -13.96 -7.38 -20.49
C PRO A 351 -15.23 -8.24 -20.55
N GLY A 352 -16.31 -7.67 -21.12
CA GLY A 352 -17.61 -8.35 -21.22
C GLY A 352 -18.41 -8.39 -19.91
N VAL A 353 -18.07 -7.55 -18.92
CA VAL A 353 -18.82 -7.41 -17.67
C VAL A 353 -19.35 -5.98 -17.53
N TYR A 354 -20.62 -5.82 -17.17
CA TYR A 354 -21.24 -4.52 -16.94
C TYR A 354 -20.95 -4.07 -15.51
N GLN A 355 -19.87 -3.30 -15.33
CA GLN A 355 -19.41 -2.85 -14.02
C GLN A 355 -20.04 -1.52 -13.62
N LYS A 356 -20.44 -1.40 -12.35
CA LYS A 356 -20.98 -0.17 -11.76
C LYS A 356 -20.33 0.13 -10.41
N THR A 357 -19.65 1.27 -10.34
CA THR A 357 -19.28 1.89 -9.06
C THR A 357 -20.53 2.30 -8.29
N ILE A 358 -20.58 1.96 -7.01
CA ILE A 358 -21.50 2.51 -6.03
C ILE A 358 -20.67 3.27 -4.99
N ILE A 359 -20.98 4.55 -4.81
CA ILE A 359 -20.43 5.35 -3.72
C ILE A 359 -21.28 5.08 -2.48
N ARG A 360 -20.65 4.59 -1.40
CA ARG A 360 -21.27 4.44 -0.08
C ARG A 360 -20.78 5.58 0.83
N ASP A 361 -21.66 6.49 1.24
CA ASP A 361 -21.29 7.63 2.09
C ASP A 361 -20.77 7.15 3.46
N LEU A 362 -19.56 7.59 3.84
CA LEU A 362 -18.90 7.21 5.09
C LEU A 362 -19.52 7.83 6.36
N VAL A 363 -20.43 8.80 6.21
CA VAL A 363 -20.83 9.73 7.29
C VAL A 363 -22.24 9.44 7.86
N GLN A 364 -23.05 8.59 7.22
CA GLN A 364 -24.47 8.46 7.60
C GLN A 364 -24.77 7.25 8.50
N THR A 365 -24.61 7.44 9.81
CA THR A 365 -25.21 6.60 10.87
C THR A 365 -26.70 6.92 11.06
N GLY A 366 -27.46 7.06 9.98
CA GLY A 366 -28.87 7.47 10.00
C GLY A 366 -29.73 6.58 9.10
N GLU A 367 -31.01 6.43 9.46
CA GLU A 367 -32.00 5.68 8.69
C GLU A 367 -32.44 6.44 7.42
N GLY A 368 -31.49 6.74 6.54
CA GLY A 368 -31.71 7.30 5.21
C GLY A 368 -31.18 6.33 4.16
N SER A 369 -32.05 5.84 3.27
CA SER A 369 -31.61 4.92 2.22
C SER A 369 -30.61 5.58 1.27
N ASN A 370 -29.47 4.93 0.99
CA ASN A 370 -28.61 5.29 -0.13
C ASN A 370 -29.44 5.25 -1.43
N SER A 371 -29.87 6.41 -1.91
CA SER A 371 -30.79 6.50 -3.06
C SER A 371 -30.15 5.91 -4.33
N SER A 372 -28.82 6.04 -4.46
CA SER A 372 -27.98 5.46 -5.50
C SER A 372 -27.91 3.93 -5.47
N PHE A 373 -27.69 3.35 -4.28
CA PHE A 373 -27.64 1.90 -4.06
C PHE A 373 -29.02 1.30 -4.29
N ALA A 374 -30.07 1.81 -3.63
CA ALA A 374 -31.45 1.37 -3.81
C ALA A 374 -31.96 1.50 -5.26
N ALA A 375 -31.55 2.54 -5.99
CA ALA A 375 -31.82 2.65 -7.43
C ALA A 375 -31.04 1.61 -8.25
N GLY A 376 -29.78 1.34 -7.89
CA GLY A 376 -28.98 0.25 -8.46
C GLY A 376 -29.68 -1.10 -8.34
N VAL A 377 -30.15 -1.46 -7.15
CA VAL A 377 -30.86 -2.73 -6.90
C VAL A 377 -32.13 -2.86 -7.74
N ARG A 378 -32.93 -1.79 -7.85
CA ARG A 378 -34.14 -1.79 -8.71
C ARG A 378 -33.81 -1.92 -10.20
N ALA A 379 -32.65 -1.40 -10.65
CA ALA A 379 -32.17 -1.61 -12.02
C ALA A 379 -31.65 -3.04 -12.22
N LEU A 380 -30.99 -3.62 -11.22
CA LEU A 380 -30.42 -4.97 -11.24
C LEU A 380 -31.49 -6.02 -11.57
N PHE A 381 -32.60 -6.06 -10.83
CA PHE A 381 -33.71 -7.00 -11.08
C PHE A 381 -34.46 -6.77 -12.41
N ARG A 382 -34.29 -5.61 -13.05
CA ARG A 382 -34.82 -5.33 -14.40
C ARG A 382 -33.79 -5.54 -15.51
N SER A 383 -32.54 -5.88 -15.17
CA SER A 383 -31.45 -5.95 -16.12
C SER A 383 -31.36 -7.28 -16.88
N ALA A 384 -32.14 -8.31 -16.50
CA ALA A 384 -32.03 -9.67 -17.03
C ALA A 384 -30.58 -10.18 -17.00
N LEU A 385 -29.97 -10.10 -15.81
CA LEU A 385 -28.63 -10.63 -15.54
C LEU A 385 -28.66 -12.16 -15.43
N ASP A 386 -27.56 -12.81 -15.78
CA ASP A 386 -27.35 -14.23 -15.49
C ASP A 386 -26.49 -14.42 -14.23
N VAL A 387 -25.48 -13.54 -14.07
CA VAL A 387 -24.53 -13.57 -12.95
C VAL A 387 -24.33 -12.18 -12.37
N PHE A 388 -24.38 -12.10 -11.04
CA PHE A 388 -24.13 -10.89 -10.28
C PHE A 388 -22.84 -11.02 -9.47
N MET A 389 -22.07 -9.94 -9.42
CA MET A 389 -20.95 -9.80 -8.50
C MET A 389 -21.15 -8.56 -7.62
N LEU A 390 -21.06 -8.74 -6.31
CA LEU A 390 -21.02 -7.63 -5.35
C LEU A 390 -19.62 -7.54 -4.78
N GLY A 391 -18.94 -6.40 -4.96
CA GLY A 391 -17.54 -6.21 -4.59
C GLY A 391 -17.22 -6.65 -3.16
N GLU A 392 -18.09 -6.27 -2.21
CA GLU A 392 -18.02 -6.76 -0.83
C GLU A 392 -19.38 -6.79 -0.12
N ILE A 393 -19.66 -7.89 0.59
CA ILE A 393 -20.65 -7.94 1.68
C ILE A 393 -19.95 -7.59 3.00
N ARG A 394 -20.20 -6.37 3.49
CA ARG A 394 -19.69 -5.84 4.77
C ARG A 394 -20.78 -5.37 5.74
N ASP A 395 -21.98 -5.10 5.23
CA ASP A 395 -23.09 -4.42 5.90
C ASP A 395 -24.45 -5.04 5.50
N PRO A 396 -25.56 -4.71 6.20
CA PRO A 396 -26.88 -5.26 5.91
C PRO A 396 -27.49 -4.72 4.61
N GLU A 397 -26.93 -3.68 4.00
CA GLU A 397 -27.36 -3.18 2.68
C GLU A 397 -26.87 -4.11 1.58
N GLY A 398 -25.57 -4.41 1.55
CA GLY A 398 -24.97 -5.40 0.65
C GLY A 398 -25.57 -6.79 0.83
N ALA A 399 -25.76 -7.23 2.08
CA ALA A 399 -26.36 -8.52 2.42
C ALA A 399 -27.75 -8.72 1.79
N ARG A 400 -28.65 -7.72 1.91
CA ARG A 400 -30.00 -7.78 1.33
C ARG A 400 -30.00 -7.93 -0.19
N VAL A 401 -29.04 -7.33 -0.89
CA VAL A 401 -28.94 -7.44 -2.35
C VAL A 401 -28.41 -8.79 -2.79
N ALA A 402 -27.29 -9.21 -2.22
CA ALA A 402 -26.73 -10.53 -2.49
C ALA A 402 -27.75 -11.63 -2.20
N ARG A 403 -28.46 -11.54 -1.07
CA ARG A 403 -29.57 -12.44 -0.72
C ARG A 403 -30.70 -12.42 -1.76
N ALA A 404 -31.24 -11.26 -2.12
CA ALA A 404 -32.38 -11.20 -3.04
C ALA A 404 -32.03 -11.69 -4.46
N VAL A 405 -30.77 -11.51 -4.91
CA VAL A 405 -30.30 -12.08 -6.18
C VAL A 405 -30.10 -13.60 -6.06
N LEU A 406 -29.52 -14.07 -4.95
CA LEU A 406 -29.36 -15.49 -4.63
C LEU A 406 -30.70 -16.25 -4.59
N GLU A 407 -31.68 -15.73 -3.84
CA GLU A 407 -33.01 -16.34 -3.69
C GLU A 407 -33.83 -16.36 -4.99
N SER A 408 -33.46 -15.54 -5.99
CA SER A 408 -34.02 -15.62 -7.34
C SER A 408 -33.31 -16.63 -8.26
N GLY A 409 -32.37 -17.43 -7.73
CA GLY A 409 -31.71 -18.54 -8.43
C GLY A 409 -30.48 -18.17 -9.25
N HIS A 410 -30.05 -16.90 -9.23
CA HIS A 410 -28.88 -16.44 -9.97
C HIS A 410 -27.57 -16.79 -9.23
N SER A 411 -26.47 -16.94 -9.97
CA SER A 411 -25.16 -17.10 -9.36
C SER A 411 -24.64 -15.76 -8.85
N VAL A 412 -24.21 -15.72 -7.60
CA VAL A 412 -23.68 -14.51 -6.94
C VAL A 412 -22.22 -14.72 -6.58
N PHE A 413 -21.36 -13.79 -6.97
CA PHE A 413 -19.95 -13.73 -6.54
C PHE A 413 -19.76 -12.57 -5.57
N THR A 414 -18.99 -12.76 -4.50
CA THR A 414 -18.67 -11.67 -3.59
C THR A 414 -17.35 -11.86 -2.85
N THR A 415 -16.87 -10.79 -2.23
CA THR A 415 -15.79 -10.86 -1.25
C THR A 415 -16.28 -10.44 0.15
N THR A 416 -15.56 -10.87 1.17
CA THR A 416 -15.76 -10.36 2.55
C THR A 416 -14.45 -10.47 3.35
N HIS A 417 -14.45 -9.90 4.55
CA HIS A 417 -13.39 -10.07 5.54
C HIS A 417 -13.83 -11.08 6.62
N ALA A 418 -13.34 -12.32 6.49
CA ALA A 418 -13.49 -13.41 7.45
C ALA A 418 -12.14 -14.14 7.63
N PRO A 419 -11.89 -14.77 8.80
CA PRO A 419 -10.60 -15.39 9.13
C PRO A 419 -10.39 -16.81 8.56
N SER A 420 -11.44 -17.42 8.00
CA SER A 420 -11.44 -18.77 7.43
C SER A 420 -12.64 -18.94 6.49
N ALA A 421 -12.66 -20.00 5.68
CA ALA A 421 -13.77 -20.30 4.77
C ALA A 421 -15.05 -20.65 5.55
N LEU A 422 -14.95 -21.42 6.64
CA LEU A 422 -16.07 -21.63 7.57
C LEU A 422 -16.45 -20.35 8.34
N GLY A 423 -15.49 -19.44 8.57
CA GLY A 423 -15.72 -18.14 9.21
C GLY A 423 -16.60 -17.19 8.39
N ILE A 424 -16.75 -17.42 7.08
CA ILE A 424 -17.70 -16.68 6.22
C ILE A 424 -19.12 -16.83 6.75
N PHE A 425 -19.54 -18.04 7.15
CA PHE A 425 -20.87 -18.27 7.71
C PHE A 425 -21.11 -17.41 8.96
N SER A 426 -20.18 -17.43 9.92
CA SER A 426 -20.26 -16.61 11.13
C SER A 426 -20.26 -15.11 10.84
N LYS A 427 -19.48 -14.65 9.84
CA LYS A 427 -19.48 -13.24 9.40
C LYS A 427 -20.84 -12.85 8.80
N PHE A 428 -21.44 -13.69 7.98
CA PHE A 428 -22.73 -13.42 7.32
C PHE A 428 -23.92 -13.45 8.29
N VAL A 429 -23.95 -14.37 9.26
CA VAL A 429 -24.97 -14.40 10.32
C VAL A 429 -24.81 -13.26 11.33
N SER A 430 -23.59 -12.69 11.48
CA SER A 430 -23.33 -11.64 12.47
C SER A 430 -24.28 -10.44 12.33
N PRO A 431 -24.65 -9.75 13.43
CA PRO A 431 -25.54 -8.57 13.38
C PRO A 431 -25.05 -7.42 12.48
N GLN A 432 -23.76 -7.41 12.14
CA GLN A 432 -23.14 -6.46 11.22
C GLN A 432 -23.54 -6.69 9.75
N VAL A 433 -23.95 -7.92 9.40
CA VAL A 433 -24.27 -8.33 8.02
C VAL A 433 -25.70 -8.85 7.91
N GLY A 434 -26.13 -9.72 8.83
CA GLY A 434 -27.54 -10.09 8.98
C GLY A 434 -28.14 -10.92 7.85
N ILE A 435 -27.37 -11.82 7.21
CA ILE A 435 -27.96 -12.87 6.36
C ILE A 435 -28.50 -13.97 7.30
N PRO A 436 -29.79 -14.32 7.24
CA PRO A 436 -30.36 -15.37 8.09
C PRO A 436 -29.71 -16.74 7.86
N VAL A 437 -29.58 -17.52 8.95
CA VAL A 437 -28.87 -18.80 8.94
C VAL A 437 -29.56 -19.87 8.07
N ASP A 438 -30.89 -19.85 7.99
CA ASP A 438 -31.71 -20.69 7.11
C ASP A 438 -31.40 -20.45 5.63
N VAL A 439 -31.15 -19.21 5.22
CA VAL A 439 -30.73 -18.87 3.85
C VAL A 439 -29.35 -19.46 3.55
N LEU A 440 -28.41 -19.40 4.50
CA LEU A 440 -27.06 -19.93 4.34
C LEU A 440 -26.99 -21.47 4.43
N ALA A 441 -27.88 -22.08 5.23
CA ALA A 441 -27.97 -23.51 5.46
C ALA A 441 -28.86 -24.24 4.44
N THR A 442 -29.63 -23.53 3.60
CA THR A 442 -30.40 -24.13 2.52
C THR A 442 -29.45 -24.80 1.50
N PRO A 443 -29.59 -26.10 1.21
CA PRO A 443 -28.71 -26.80 0.28
C PRO A 443 -28.63 -26.11 -1.09
N GLY A 444 -27.41 -25.88 -1.58
CA GLY A 444 -27.15 -25.22 -2.85
C GLY A 444 -27.16 -23.68 -2.83
N ASN A 445 -27.62 -23.03 -1.76
CA ASN A 445 -27.55 -21.56 -1.65
C ASN A 445 -26.11 -21.05 -1.50
N ILE A 446 -25.26 -21.76 -0.76
CA ILE A 446 -23.82 -21.48 -0.74
C ILE A 446 -23.13 -22.48 -1.65
N ARG A 447 -22.50 -21.99 -2.72
CA ARG A 447 -21.83 -22.81 -3.73
C ARG A 447 -20.41 -23.14 -3.31
N LEU A 448 -19.67 -22.13 -2.87
CA LEU A 448 -18.25 -22.23 -2.54
C LEU A 448 -17.83 -21.08 -1.61
N ASN A 449 -17.27 -21.43 -0.47
CA ASN A 449 -16.59 -20.51 0.43
C ASN A 449 -15.09 -20.73 0.33
N VAL A 450 -14.34 -19.69 -0.07
CA VAL A 450 -12.87 -19.71 -0.17
C VAL A 450 -12.29 -18.74 0.84
N TYR A 451 -11.26 -19.15 1.59
CA TYR A 451 -10.38 -18.20 2.27
C TYR A 451 -8.99 -18.28 1.63
N GLN A 452 -8.41 -17.12 1.30
CA GLN A 452 -7.09 -17.01 0.68
C GLN A 452 -6.17 -16.02 1.41
N ALA A 453 -4.91 -16.41 1.51
CA ALA A 453 -3.77 -15.58 1.89
C ALA A 453 -2.71 -15.58 0.77
N LEU A 454 -1.85 -14.56 0.72
CA LEU A 454 -0.70 -14.52 -0.17
C LEU A 454 0.59 -14.69 0.62
N LEU A 455 1.45 -15.59 0.17
CA LEU A 455 2.78 -15.85 0.72
C LEU A 455 3.84 -15.49 -0.31
N PRO A 456 5.03 -15.03 0.09
CA PRO A 456 6.14 -14.85 -0.83
C PRO A 456 6.63 -16.21 -1.34
N LYS A 457 6.97 -16.27 -2.63
CA LYS A 457 7.62 -17.44 -3.24
C LYS A 457 9.11 -17.35 -3.05
N ASN A 458 9.73 -18.44 -2.64
CA ASN A 458 11.18 -18.62 -2.70
C ASN A 458 11.70 -18.36 -4.13
N CYS A 459 12.87 -17.75 -4.26
CA CYS A 459 13.55 -17.67 -5.55
C CYS A 459 13.97 -19.07 -6.01
N PRO A 460 13.51 -19.56 -7.19
CA PRO A 460 13.80 -20.91 -7.65
C PRO A 460 15.28 -21.15 -7.98
N HIS A 461 16.08 -20.09 -8.09
CA HIS A 461 17.51 -20.15 -8.45
C HIS A 461 18.46 -20.23 -7.25
N CYS A 462 18.03 -19.84 -6.05
CA CYS A 462 18.94 -19.70 -4.91
C CYS A 462 18.37 -20.09 -3.54
N ALA A 463 17.15 -20.65 -3.47
CA ALA A 463 16.60 -21.15 -2.22
C ALA A 463 17.35 -22.40 -1.74
N LEU A 464 17.68 -22.42 -0.46
CA LEU A 464 18.67 -23.32 0.15
C LEU A 464 17.97 -24.52 0.81
N SER A 465 18.59 -25.70 0.84
CA SER A 465 18.16 -26.72 1.82
C SER A 465 18.47 -26.25 3.25
N PRO A 466 17.92 -26.88 4.31
CA PRO A 466 18.32 -26.60 5.68
C PRO A 466 19.85 -26.69 5.88
N THR A 467 20.48 -27.72 5.31
CA THR A 467 21.94 -27.91 5.36
C THR A 467 22.71 -26.81 4.62
N ASP A 468 22.30 -26.44 3.41
CA ASP A 468 22.97 -25.37 2.65
C ASP A 468 22.83 -24.02 3.35
N TYR A 469 21.71 -23.78 4.04
CA TYR A 469 21.47 -22.57 4.82
C TYR A 469 22.46 -22.44 5.99
N ILE A 470 22.78 -23.54 6.67
CA ILE A 470 23.80 -23.56 7.73
C ILE A 470 25.17 -23.13 7.18
N LEU A 471 25.53 -23.64 5.99
CA LEU A 471 26.82 -23.38 5.34
C LEU A 471 26.93 -21.94 4.80
N GLU A 472 25.90 -21.45 4.10
CA GLU A 472 25.84 -20.11 3.52
C GLU A 472 25.94 -19.02 4.61
N PHE A 473 25.13 -19.14 5.67
CA PHE A 473 25.07 -18.14 6.73
C PHE A 473 26.04 -18.40 7.89
N LYS A 474 26.82 -19.49 7.84
CA LYS A 474 27.85 -19.86 8.83
C LYS A 474 27.36 -19.75 10.27
N LEU A 475 26.21 -20.38 10.54
CA LEU A 475 25.52 -20.26 11.82
C LEU A 475 26.44 -20.64 13.00
N ASP A 476 26.42 -19.82 14.05
CA ASP A 476 27.10 -20.14 15.31
C ASP A 476 26.38 -21.27 16.07
N SER A 477 26.94 -21.71 17.19
CA SER A 477 26.40 -22.84 17.96
C SER A 477 24.99 -22.60 18.52
N VAL A 478 24.59 -21.34 18.75
CA VAL A 478 23.24 -20.99 19.24
C VAL A 478 22.26 -21.02 18.07
N ALA A 479 22.56 -20.29 17.00
CA ALA A 479 21.73 -20.23 15.80
C ALA A 479 21.58 -21.60 15.12
N LEU A 480 22.62 -22.45 15.15
CA LEU A 480 22.57 -23.82 14.66
C LEU A 480 21.63 -24.71 15.49
N ASN A 481 21.67 -24.57 16.82
CA ASN A 481 20.77 -25.30 17.71
C ASN A 481 19.30 -24.85 17.54
N GLU A 482 19.06 -23.55 17.39
CA GLU A 482 17.73 -23.00 17.07
C GLU A 482 17.24 -23.51 15.70
N HIS A 483 18.11 -23.55 14.69
CA HIS A 483 17.79 -24.06 13.36
C HIS A 483 17.40 -25.55 13.40
N HIS A 484 18.20 -26.42 14.04
CA HIS A 484 17.85 -27.84 14.17
C HIS A 484 16.52 -28.02 14.93
N HIS A 485 16.36 -27.35 16.07
CA HIS A 485 15.12 -27.42 16.86
C HIS A 485 13.88 -26.95 16.08
N TYR A 486 14.04 -25.97 15.18
CA TYR A 486 13.00 -25.52 14.28
C TYR A 486 12.60 -26.61 13.26
N MET A 487 13.59 -27.22 12.59
CA MET A 487 13.34 -28.30 11.64
C MET A 487 12.70 -29.52 12.32
N ASP A 488 13.25 -29.95 13.46
CA ASP A 488 12.72 -31.07 14.24
C ASP A 488 11.25 -30.83 14.67
N ARG A 489 10.91 -29.61 15.10
CA ARG A 489 9.53 -29.23 15.43
C ARG A 489 8.63 -29.39 14.21
N PHE A 490 9.08 -28.88 13.07
CA PHE A 490 8.31 -28.91 11.84
C PHE A 490 8.07 -30.36 11.37
N GLU A 491 9.08 -31.23 11.42
CA GLU A 491 8.93 -32.66 11.15
C GLU A 491 7.93 -33.34 12.11
N ARG A 492 8.05 -33.09 13.43
CA ARG A 492 7.10 -33.62 14.42
C ARG A 492 5.65 -33.20 14.14
N LEU A 493 5.44 -32.00 13.63
CA LEU A 493 4.11 -31.46 13.36
C LEU A 493 3.49 -31.98 12.06
N TYR A 494 4.27 -32.17 11.00
CA TYR A 494 3.75 -32.43 9.65
C TYR A 494 4.21 -33.76 9.04
N GLN A 495 5.03 -34.52 9.74
CA GLN A 495 5.39 -35.91 9.44
C GLN A 495 6.02 -36.12 8.06
N PHE A 496 6.79 -35.14 7.59
CA PHE A 496 7.58 -35.24 6.37
C PHE A 496 9.01 -34.74 6.55
N ASP A 497 9.91 -35.28 5.72
CA ASP A 497 11.36 -35.02 5.68
C ASP A 497 11.68 -33.53 5.45
N SER A 498 12.29 -32.89 6.44
CA SER A 498 12.67 -31.48 6.42
C SER A 498 13.72 -31.16 5.36
N ASN A 499 14.49 -32.14 4.86
CA ASN A 499 15.47 -31.91 3.79
C ASN A 499 14.81 -31.51 2.45
N LYS A 500 13.51 -31.76 2.29
CA LYS A 500 12.71 -31.29 1.15
C LYS A 500 12.34 -29.81 1.23
N LEU A 501 12.38 -29.20 2.42
CA LEU A 501 12.08 -27.79 2.61
C LEU A 501 13.12 -26.93 1.88
N LYS A 502 12.68 -25.73 1.48
CA LYS A 502 13.57 -24.70 0.95
C LYS A 502 13.44 -23.41 1.75
N LEU A 503 14.58 -22.90 2.17
CA LEU A 503 14.70 -21.68 2.94
C LEU A 503 15.13 -20.53 2.01
N ARG A 504 14.54 -19.36 2.24
CA ARG A 504 14.91 -18.11 1.60
C ARG A 504 16.39 -17.82 1.84
N ASN A 505 17.13 -17.63 0.75
CA ASN A 505 18.46 -17.05 0.79
C ASN A 505 18.37 -15.52 0.82
N ALA A 506 18.69 -14.91 1.96
CA ALA A 506 18.66 -13.46 2.14
C ALA A 506 19.79 -12.70 1.38
N ASN A 507 20.89 -13.37 1.02
CA ASN A 507 21.93 -12.80 0.15
C ASN A 507 21.45 -12.75 -1.32
N GLY A 508 20.60 -13.72 -1.69
CA GLY A 508 19.96 -13.82 -3.00
C GLY A 508 20.93 -14.21 -4.13
N CYS A 509 20.51 -13.92 -5.36
CA CYS A 509 21.26 -14.18 -6.58
C CYS A 509 20.91 -13.12 -7.65
N PRO A 510 21.56 -13.12 -8.83
CA PRO A 510 21.27 -12.14 -9.90
C PRO A 510 19.81 -12.07 -10.37
N HIS A 511 18.99 -13.10 -10.11
CA HIS A 511 17.57 -13.13 -10.47
C HIS A 511 16.62 -12.51 -9.42
N CYS A 512 17.06 -12.35 -8.16
CA CYS A 512 16.18 -11.91 -7.07
C CYS A 512 16.80 -10.85 -6.15
N VAL A 513 18.05 -10.43 -6.38
CA VAL A 513 18.68 -9.37 -5.59
C VAL A 513 18.01 -8.04 -5.92
N ASN A 514 17.44 -7.39 -4.90
CA ASN A 514 16.94 -6.03 -5.01
C ASN A 514 17.81 -5.12 -4.12
N LYS A 515 18.57 -4.21 -4.76
CA LYS A 515 19.50 -3.31 -4.07
C LYS A 515 18.78 -2.24 -3.25
N ASP A 516 17.65 -1.74 -3.75
CA ASP A 516 16.83 -0.75 -3.04
C ASP A 516 16.00 -1.41 -1.93
N LEU A 517 15.67 -2.70 -2.07
CA LEU A 517 14.74 -3.44 -1.21
C LEU A 517 15.29 -4.81 -0.78
N SER A 518 16.38 -4.82 -0.01
CA SER A 518 17.01 -6.05 0.52
C SER A 518 16.02 -6.98 1.26
N ALA A 519 15.00 -6.41 1.90
CA ALA A 519 13.90 -7.14 2.55
C ALA A 519 13.10 -8.06 1.60
N LEU A 520 13.17 -7.86 0.28
CA LEU A 520 12.58 -8.71 -0.76
C LEU A 520 13.58 -9.68 -1.40
N THR A 521 14.89 -9.50 -1.19
CA THR A 521 15.94 -10.36 -1.78
C THR A 521 15.77 -11.81 -1.37
N GLY A 522 15.83 -12.74 -2.33
CA GLY A 522 15.63 -14.17 -2.12
C GLY A 522 14.23 -14.68 -2.43
N PHE A 523 13.31 -13.78 -2.81
CA PHE A 523 11.95 -14.14 -3.26
C PHE A 523 11.77 -13.95 -4.77
N SER A 524 10.68 -14.50 -5.31
CA SER A 524 10.28 -14.38 -6.72
C SER A 524 8.76 -14.22 -6.84
N GLY A 525 8.24 -13.11 -6.30
CA GLY A 525 6.81 -12.80 -6.27
C GLY A 525 6.05 -13.54 -5.16
N ARG A 526 4.75 -13.79 -5.38
CA ARG A 526 3.81 -14.35 -4.38
C ARG A 526 2.99 -15.52 -4.93
N THR A 527 2.46 -16.35 -4.03
CA THR A 527 1.61 -17.51 -4.30
C THR A 527 0.43 -17.55 -3.33
N ILE A 528 -0.75 -17.94 -3.79
CA ILE A 528 -1.94 -18.09 -2.93
C ILE A 528 -1.83 -19.37 -2.09
N ALA A 529 -2.08 -19.25 -0.79
CA ALA A 529 -2.44 -20.39 0.05
C ALA A 529 -3.91 -20.24 0.46
N CYS A 530 -4.71 -21.29 0.27
CA CYS A 530 -6.15 -21.20 0.44
C CYS A 530 -6.79 -22.48 0.98
N GLU A 531 -7.97 -22.31 1.56
CA GLU A 531 -8.90 -23.38 1.91
C GLU A 531 -10.23 -23.15 1.18
N MET A 532 -10.90 -24.24 0.84
CA MET A 532 -12.16 -24.24 0.10
C MET A 532 -13.18 -25.13 0.77
N VAL A 533 -14.40 -24.64 0.88
CA VAL A 533 -15.55 -25.35 1.45
C VAL A 533 -16.68 -25.31 0.42
N GLU A 534 -16.96 -26.46 -0.18
CA GLU A 534 -18.23 -26.75 -0.86
C GLU A 534 -19.18 -27.33 0.21
N PRO A 535 -20.29 -26.65 0.58
CA PRO A 535 -21.19 -27.13 1.63
C PRO A 535 -21.98 -28.36 1.20
N ASP A 536 -21.93 -29.40 2.02
CA ASP A 536 -22.78 -30.58 1.93
C ASP A 536 -23.94 -30.53 2.94
N GLU A 537 -24.78 -31.56 2.94
CA GLU A 537 -25.95 -31.67 3.83
C GLU A 537 -25.55 -31.65 5.32
N ASN A 538 -24.44 -32.27 5.71
CA ASN A 538 -23.95 -32.26 7.09
C ASN A 538 -23.51 -30.85 7.52
N ILE A 539 -22.80 -30.13 6.65
CA ILE A 539 -22.41 -28.72 6.87
C ILE A 539 -23.66 -27.85 7.03
N CYS A 540 -24.67 -28.05 6.18
CA CYS A 540 -25.96 -27.37 6.26
C CYS A 540 -26.67 -27.64 7.60
N GLU A 541 -26.77 -28.90 8.03
CA GLU A 541 -27.38 -29.28 9.31
C GLU A 541 -26.65 -28.68 10.52
N PHE A 542 -25.31 -28.79 10.59
CA PHE A 542 -24.55 -28.21 11.70
C PHE A 542 -24.62 -26.69 11.73
N LEU A 543 -24.73 -26.03 10.57
CA LEU A 543 -24.92 -24.59 10.46
C LEU A 543 -26.30 -24.17 10.99
N LEU A 544 -27.37 -24.86 10.55
CA LEU A 544 -28.73 -24.61 11.01
C LEU A 544 -28.89 -24.84 12.52
N ALA A 545 -28.22 -25.84 13.07
CA ALA A 545 -28.18 -26.14 14.50
C ALA A 545 -27.26 -25.18 15.32
N GLY A 546 -26.55 -24.25 14.67
CA GLY A 546 -25.59 -23.34 15.32
C GLY A 546 -24.35 -24.04 15.91
N ASN A 547 -24.09 -25.30 15.54
CA ASN A 547 -23.03 -26.12 16.13
C ASN A 547 -21.69 -25.93 15.40
N HIS A 548 -21.15 -24.72 15.46
CA HIS A 548 -19.91 -24.34 14.77
C HIS A 548 -18.69 -25.19 15.13
N VAL A 549 -18.65 -25.75 16.35
CA VAL A 549 -17.56 -26.63 16.79
C VAL A 549 -17.65 -28.00 16.11
N GLN A 550 -18.84 -28.58 15.98
CA GLN A 550 -19.00 -29.85 15.29
C GLN A 550 -18.89 -29.68 13.77
N LEU A 551 -19.39 -28.57 13.21
CA LEU A 551 -19.16 -28.17 11.82
C LEU A 551 -17.67 -28.16 11.47
N PHE A 552 -16.85 -27.52 12.31
CA PHE A 552 -15.40 -27.49 12.10
C PHE A 552 -14.79 -28.89 12.20
N ARG A 553 -15.15 -29.70 13.20
CA ARG A 553 -14.63 -31.07 13.34
C ARG A 553 -14.98 -31.95 12.14
N TYR A 554 -16.24 -31.93 11.71
CA TYR A 554 -16.70 -32.67 10.55
C TYR A 554 -15.89 -32.34 9.30
N TRP A 555 -15.80 -31.05 8.94
CA TRP A 555 -15.00 -30.62 7.79
C TRP A 555 -13.52 -31.02 7.90
N ARG A 556 -12.97 -31.01 9.11
CA ARG A 556 -11.61 -31.48 9.41
C ARG A 556 -11.42 -32.98 9.29
N GLU A 557 -12.44 -33.78 9.61
CA GLU A 557 -12.44 -35.24 9.49
C GLU A 557 -12.45 -35.71 8.02
N LEU A 558 -12.87 -34.85 7.08
CA LEU A 558 -12.75 -35.10 5.63
C LEU A 558 -11.30 -35.07 5.12
N SER A 559 -10.34 -34.57 5.92
CA SER A 559 -8.93 -34.52 5.53
C SER A 559 -8.24 -35.86 5.65
N ASN A 560 -7.47 -36.23 4.62
CA ASN A 560 -6.60 -37.39 4.64
C ASN A 560 -5.41 -37.29 5.62
N ASN A 561 -5.25 -36.14 6.31
CA ASN A 561 -4.20 -35.83 7.28
C ASN A 561 -2.75 -35.96 6.76
N LYS A 562 -2.54 -35.97 5.44
CA LYS A 562 -1.22 -35.94 4.79
C LYS A 562 -0.93 -34.55 4.24
N PHE A 563 0.00 -33.83 4.86
CA PHE A 563 0.26 -32.41 4.55
C PHE A 563 0.99 -32.21 3.21
N ASP A 564 1.74 -33.20 2.74
CA ASP A 564 2.45 -33.24 1.46
C ASP A 564 1.62 -33.80 0.29
N ASN A 565 0.34 -34.12 0.52
CA ASN A 565 -0.57 -34.64 -0.49
C ASN A 565 -1.34 -33.52 -1.24
N PRO A 566 -1.51 -33.58 -2.58
CA PRO A 566 -2.18 -32.54 -3.37
C PRO A 566 -3.71 -32.51 -3.26
N ASP A 567 -4.34 -33.40 -2.49
CA ASP A 567 -5.74 -33.30 -2.09
C ASP A 567 -5.90 -32.31 -0.93
N PHE A 568 -6.72 -31.27 -1.11
CA PHE A 568 -7.01 -30.23 -0.10
C PHE A 568 -8.38 -30.37 0.55
N THR A 569 -9.05 -31.51 0.38
CA THR A 569 -10.29 -31.82 1.10
C THR A 569 -10.07 -31.67 2.61
N GLY A 570 -10.90 -30.86 3.27
CA GLY A 570 -10.79 -30.57 4.71
C GLY A 570 -9.52 -29.82 5.16
N LYS A 571 -8.62 -29.40 4.25
CA LYS A 571 -7.35 -28.72 4.62
C LYS A 571 -7.53 -27.22 4.83
N THR A 572 -6.80 -26.67 5.80
CA THR A 572 -6.77 -25.22 6.04
C THR A 572 -5.86 -24.49 5.07
N ALA A 573 -6.00 -23.17 4.97
CA ALA A 573 -5.09 -22.34 4.17
C ALA A 573 -3.64 -22.41 4.67
N MET A 574 -3.42 -22.60 5.97
CA MET A 574 -2.09 -22.85 6.51
C MET A 574 -1.55 -24.21 6.05
N GLU A 575 -2.38 -25.25 5.94
CA GLU A 575 -1.97 -26.55 5.42
C GLU A 575 -1.74 -26.54 3.91
N SER A 576 -2.47 -25.69 3.18
CA SER A 576 -2.17 -25.35 1.78
C SER A 576 -0.80 -24.69 1.63
N ALA A 577 -0.41 -23.83 2.58
CA ALA A 577 0.94 -23.27 2.65
C ALA A 577 2.01 -24.33 3.00
N ILE A 578 1.71 -25.23 3.93
CA ILE A 578 2.62 -26.32 4.34
C ILE A 578 2.88 -27.29 3.18
N TYR A 579 1.86 -27.63 2.39
CA TYR A 579 2.03 -28.38 1.14
C TYR A 579 3.04 -27.68 0.22
N LYS A 580 2.91 -26.35 0.03
CA LYS A 580 3.82 -25.57 -0.80
C LYS A 580 5.25 -25.48 -0.26
N ALA A 581 5.41 -25.46 1.06
CA ALA A 581 6.72 -25.59 1.70
C ALA A 581 7.33 -26.98 1.48
N SER A 582 6.52 -28.06 1.49
CA SER A 582 6.96 -29.42 1.14
C SER A 582 7.44 -29.54 -0.31
N CYS A 583 6.93 -28.68 -1.21
CA CYS A 583 7.40 -28.52 -2.59
C CYS A 583 8.56 -27.52 -2.75
N GLY A 584 9.03 -26.89 -1.66
CA GLY A 584 10.07 -25.86 -1.68
C GLY A 584 9.64 -24.48 -2.23
N GLU A 585 8.36 -24.29 -2.59
CA GLU A 585 7.86 -23.03 -3.16
C GLU A 585 7.84 -21.89 -2.12
N VAL A 586 7.61 -22.23 -0.84
CA VAL A 586 7.45 -21.28 0.27
C VAL A 586 8.39 -21.64 1.41
N ASP A 587 9.03 -20.65 2.01
CA ASP A 587 9.80 -20.81 3.25
C ASP A 587 8.84 -21.03 4.44
N PRO A 588 9.00 -22.09 5.26
CA PRO A 588 8.13 -22.35 6.40
C PRO A 588 8.05 -21.16 7.38
N ARG A 589 9.10 -20.35 7.51
CA ARG A 589 9.14 -19.18 8.39
C ARG A 589 8.18 -18.07 7.93
N GLU A 590 7.93 -17.99 6.62
CA GLU A 590 6.98 -17.03 6.04
C GLU A 590 5.52 -17.46 6.25
N ILE A 591 5.27 -18.74 6.51
CA ILE A 591 3.94 -19.25 6.89
C ILE A 591 3.55 -18.73 8.28
N GLU A 592 4.48 -18.75 9.24
CA GLU A 592 4.21 -18.30 10.61
C GLU A 592 3.89 -16.80 10.69
N LEU A 593 4.50 -15.97 9.82
CA LEU A 593 4.21 -14.53 9.73
C LEU A 593 2.79 -14.24 9.22
N GLN A 594 2.18 -15.18 8.48
CA GLN A 594 0.86 -15.01 7.87
C GLN A 594 -0.26 -15.76 8.62
N PHE A 595 0.08 -16.75 9.43
CA PHE A 595 -0.88 -17.62 10.14
C PHE A 595 -0.60 -17.67 11.65
N GLU A 596 -0.11 -18.80 12.15
CA GLU A 596 0.21 -19.05 13.56
C GLU A 596 1.60 -19.68 13.63
N SER A 597 2.35 -19.43 14.72
CA SER A 597 3.66 -20.05 14.90
C SER A 597 3.57 -21.55 15.14
N PHE A 598 4.53 -22.30 14.60
CA PHE A 598 4.63 -23.75 14.81
C PHE A 598 4.79 -24.09 16.29
N ALA A 599 5.42 -23.21 17.08
CA ALA A 599 5.52 -23.36 18.53
C ALA A 599 4.13 -23.35 19.22
N ALA A 600 3.24 -22.45 18.81
CA ALA A 600 1.89 -22.38 19.36
C ALA A 600 1.03 -23.57 18.92
N ILE A 601 1.22 -24.06 17.69
CA ILE A 601 0.56 -25.28 17.18
C ILE A 601 1.02 -26.53 17.94
N GLU A 602 2.33 -26.68 18.17
CA GLU A 602 2.91 -27.77 18.98
C GLU A 602 2.31 -27.75 20.40
N HIS A 603 2.24 -26.58 21.03
CA HIS A 603 1.58 -26.41 22.33
C HIS A 603 0.09 -26.79 22.30
N LYS A 604 -0.69 -26.26 21.35
CA LYS A 604 -2.14 -26.54 21.21
C LYS A 604 -2.40 -28.04 21.01
N ARG A 605 -1.63 -28.72 20.16
CA ARG A 605 -1.76 -30.16 19.91
C ARG A 605 -1.37 -30.98 21.15
N GLY A 606 -0.31 -30.61 21.86
CA GLY A 606 0.07 -31.25 23.12
C GLY A 606 -0.97 -31.05 24.25
N VAL A 607 -1.62 -29.89 24.32
CA VAL A 607 -2.74 -29.67 25.26
C VAL A 607 -3.98 -30.48 24.86
N ALA A 608 -4.28 -30.61 23.58
CA ALA A 608 -5.43 -31.38 23.08
C ALA A 608 -5.34 -32.89 23.34
N GLN A 609 -4.13 -33.42 23.57
CA GLN A 609 -3.89 -34.82 23.98
C GLN A 609 -4.17 -35.07 25.47
N ARG A 610 -4.37 -34.02 26.28
CA ARG A 610 -4.74 -34.20 27.70
C ARG A 610 -6.18 -34.72 27.80
N PRO A 611 -6.50 -35.57 28.82
CA PRO A 611 -7.87 -36.03 29.03
C PRO A 611 -8.83 -34.85 29.14
N ARG A 612 -9.91 -34.86 28.34
CA ARG A 612 -10.98 -33.86 28.49
C ARG A 612 -11.62 -34.08 29.85
N VAL A 613 -11.60 -33.05 30.69
CA VAL A 613 -12.48 -33.00 31.86
C VAL A 613 -13.91 -32.99 31.31
N HIS A 614 -14.65 -34.08 31.51
CA HIS A 614 -16.07 -34.10 31.17
C HIS A 614 -16.75 -32.99 31.98
N PRO A 615 -17.55 -32.11 31.36
CA PRO A 615 -18.30 -31.13 32.11
C PRO A 615 -19.19 -31.89 33.09
N VAL A 616 -19.05 -31.60 34.39
CA VAL A 616 -19.93 -32.14 35.42
C VAL A 616 -21.35 -31.78 35.00
N ALA A 617 -22.22 -32.78 34.85
CA ALA A 617 -23.60 -32.56 34.45
C ALA A 617 -24.25 -31.64 35.48
N VAL A 618 -24.50 -30.39 35.08
CA VAL A 618 -25.27 -29.45 35.90
C VAL A 618 -26.66 -30.08 36.05
N PRO A 619 -27.12 -30.39 37.27
CA PRO A 619 -28.44 -30.98 37.43
C PRO A 619 -29.47 -30.02 36.87
N HIS A 620 -30.25 -30.46 35.88
CA HIS A 620 -31.42 -29.71 35.47
C HIS A 620 -32.36 -29.60 36.67
N ALA A 621 -32.41 -28.41 37.27
CA ALA A 621 -33.41 -28.08 38.27
C ALA A 621 -34.78 -28.23 37.60
N LYS A 622 -35.50 -29.30 37.96
CA LYS A 622 -36.90 -29.44 37.58
C LYS A 622 -37.66 -28.28 38.22
N THR A 623 -38.07 -27.32 37.41
CA THR A 623 -39.12 -26.36 37.79
C THR A 623 -40.43 -27.13 37.86
N GLU A 624 -40.68 -27.76 39.01
CA GLU A 624 -42.02 -28.25 39.35
C GLU A 624 -42.94 -27.03 39.53
N ILE A 625 -43.73 -26.75 38.50
CA ILE A 625 -44.88 -25.86 38.61
C ILE A 625 -45.97 -26.67 39.32
N ALA A 626 -46.14 -26.42 40.62
CA ALA A 626 -47.26 -26.91 41.40
C ALA A 626 -48.58 -26.23 40.95
N PRO A 627 -49.74 -26.90 41.12
CA PRO A 627 -50.97 -26.60 40.37
C PRO A 627 -51.74 -25.35 40.82
#